data_AF-A0A661XIE5-F1
#
_entry.id   AF-A0A661XIE5-F1
#
_cell.length_a   1.000
_cell.length_b   1.000
_cell.length_c   1.000
_cell.angle_alpha   90.00
_cell.angle_beta   90.00
_cell.angle_gamma   90.00
#
_symmetry.space_group_name_H-M   'P 1'
#
loop_
_entity.id
_entity.type
_entity.pdbx_description
1 polymer ?
#
loop_
_entity_poly.entity_id
_entity_poly.type
_entity_poly.pdbx_seq_one_letter_code
_entity_poly.pdbx_strand_id
1 'polypeptide(L)'
;MMTEEQRIERIESYLSGEMSQEDKVSFESELTQDQDLREEVALHRKADRAIAYLNEKQLKQRLQTITAGQKASASGGRMRKLVIRLSIAASIVLLATWSVLITTDYFDQNASLADLSEEFFVPTQPEVFRGEDAQDKSSYTGQLIEADLMYQSGDFEGAIAEYKRLSLNSNTLNDRAEWNLAMSYLLSESHQGEFDALLDQITGDTTHMYHERALSLLEEL
;
A
#
# COMPACT_ATOMS: atom_id res chain seq x y z
N MET A 1 -30.47 16.97 -3.63
CA MET A 1 -29.94 15.60 -3.78
C MET A 1 -28.51 15.67 -3.30
N MET A 2 -28.17 14.84 -2.31
CA MET A 2 -26.80 14.70 -1.82
C MET A 2 -26.02 13.87 -2.85
N THR A 3 -24.76 14.22 -3.13
CA THR A 3 -23.94 13.44 -4.05
C THR A 3 -23.42 12.17 -3.37
N GLU A 4 -22.97 11.20 -4.17
CA GLU A 4 -22.33 9.96 -3.69
C GLU A 4 -21.15 10.26 -2.77
N GLU A 5 -20.25 11.13 -3.22
CA GLU A 5 -19.06 11.57 -2.48
C GLU A 5 -19.41 12.16 -1.11
N GLN A 6 -20.42 13.04 -1.06
CA GLN A 6 -20.87 13.66 0.19
C GLN A 6 -21.43 12.61 1.16
N ARG A 7 -22.07 11.55 0.64
CA ARG A 7 -22.63 10.47 1.47
C ARG A 7 -21.52 9.64 2.09
N ILE A 8 -20.50 9.30 1.30
CA ILE A 8 -19.30 8.58 1.75
C ILE A 8 -18.59 9.39 2.84
N GLU A 9 -18.33 10.67 2.61
CA GLU A 9 -17.68 11.56 3.59
C GLU A 9 -18.45 11.63 4.92
N ARG A 10 -19.79 11.65 4.87
CA ARG A 10 -20.64 11.60 6.08
C ARG A 10 -20.50 10.28 6.83
N ILE A 11 -20.45 9.16 6.11
CA ILE A 11 -20.26 7.83 6.70
C ILE A 11 -18.88 7.75 7.37
N GLU A 12 -17.84 8.22 6.69
CA GLU A 12 -16.48 8.25 7.22
C GLU A 12 -16.38 9.12 8.47
N SER A 13 -16.93 10.34 8.42
CA SER A 13 -16.99 11.25 9.57
C SER A 13 -17.72 10.62 10.77
N TYR A 14 -18.77 9.83 10.52
CA TYR A 14 -19.49 9.12 11.57
C TYR A 14 -18.64 8.01 12.20
N LEU A 15 -17.90 7.27 11.37
CA LEU A 15 -17.07 6.14 11.80
C LEU A 15 -15.77 6.59 12.48
N SER A 16 -15.17 7.70 12.03
CA SER A 16 -14.01 8.34 12.65
C SER A 16 -14.37 9.07 13.95
N GLY A 17 -15.65 9.42 14.12
CA GLY A 17 -16.14 10.17 15.28
C GLY A 17 -15.94 11.68 15.16
N GLU A 18 -15.71 12.19 13.95
CA GLU A 18 -15.49 13.60 13.63
C GLU A 18 -16.80 14.38 13.40
N MET A 19 -17.94 13.68 13.30
CA MET A 19 -19.25 14.34 13.24
C MET A 19 -19.55 15.16 14.49
N SER A 20 -20.18 16.32 14.29
CA SER A 20 -20.75 17.09 15.39
C SER A 20 -21.85 16.30 16.11
N GLN A 21 -22.10 16.62 17.37
CA GLN A 21 -23.13 15.93 18.16
C GLN A 21 -24.54 16.09 17.57
N GLU A 22 -24.83 17.23 16.92
CA GLU A 22 -26.11 17.50 16.27
C GLU A 22 -26.27 16.64 15.01
N ASP A 23 -25.24 16.63 14.14
CA ASP A 23 -25.28 15.86 12.89
C ASP A 23 -25.29 14.36 13.15
N LYS A 24 -24.59 13.91 14.19
CA LYS A 24 -24.58 12.50 14.62
C LYS A 24 -25.96 12.02 15.02
N VAL A 25 -26.74 12.83 15.75
CA VAL A 25 -28.11 12.47 16.14
C VAL A 25 -29.02 12.36 14.91
N SER A 26 -28.88 13.27 13.94
CA SER A 26 -29.60 13.16 12.66
C SER A 26 -29.23 11.88 11.93
N PHE A 27 -27.92 11.59 11.82
CA PHE A 27 -27.40 10.43 11.13
C PHE A 27 -27.83 9.10 11.79
N GLU A 28 -27.85 9.01 13.12
CA GLU A 28 -28.33 7.84 13.85
C GLU A 28 -29.85 7.62 13.68
N SER A 29 -30.62 8.71 13.56
CA SER A 29 -32.05 8.64 13.22
C SER A 29 -32.24 8.13 11.79
N GLU A 30 -31.47 8.63 10.83
CA GLU A 30 -31.47 8.16 9.43
C GLU A 30 -31.11 6.67 9.34
N LEU A 31 -30.08 6.22 10.05
CA LEU A 31 -29.71 4.80 10.17
C LEU A 31 -30.84 3.92 10.74
N THR A 32 -31.78 4.47 11.51
CA THR A 32 -32.89 3.66 12.02
C THR A 32 -33.95 3.41 10.95
N GLN A 33 -34.10 4.36 10.01
CA GLN A 33 -35.16 4.40 9.01
C GLN A 33 -34.72 3.84 7.66
N ASP A 34 -33.44 4.02 7.33
CA ASP A 34 -32.85 3.68 6.04
C ASP A 34 -32.07 2.37 6.12
N GLN A 35 -32.54 1.36 5.39
CA GLN A 35 -31.86 0.07 5.32
C GLN A 35 -30.59 0.14 4.48
N ASP A 36 -30.61 0.87 3.37
CA ASP A 36 -29.50 0.95 2.43
C ASP A 36 -28.31 1.66 3.10
N LEU A 37 -28.58 2.76 3.80
CA LEU A 37 -27.57 3.48 4.59
C LEU A 37 -26.93 2.60 5.69
N ARG A 38 -27.73 1.74 6.35
CA ARG A 38 -27.19 0.80 7.34
C ARG A 38 -26.26 -0.24 6.72
N GLU A 39 -26.64 -0.76 5.56
CA GLU A 39 -25.83 -1.75 4.85
C GLU A 39 -24.52 -1.14 4.39
N GLU A 40 -24.56 0.10 3.90
CA GLU A 40 -23.38 0.87 3.50
C GLU A 40 -22.43 1.15 4.69
N VAL A 41 -22.95 1.66 5.80
CA VAL A 41 -22.14 1.85 7.03
C VAL A 41 -21.56 0.53 7.54
N ALA A 42 -22.31 -0.57 7.42
CA ALA A 42 -21.81 -1.89 7.80
C ALA A 42 -20.70 -2.38 6.88
N LEU A 43 -20.73 -2.02 5.59
CA LEU A 43 -19.69 -2.34 4.62
C LEU A 43 -18.40 -1.57 4.93
N HIS A 44 -18.46 -0.25 5.14
CA HIS A 44 -17.30 0.56 5.53
C HIS A 44 -16.64 0.02 6.82
N ARG A 45 -17.45 -0.30 7.86
CA ARG A 45 -16.93 -0.93 9.10
C ARG A 45 -16.29 -2.31 8.89
N LYS A 46 -16.70 -3.06 7.86
CA LYS A 46 -16.07 -4.35 7.54
C LYS A 46 -14.73 -4.12 6.85
N ALA A 47 -14.66 -3.16 5.93
CA ALA A 47 -13.42 -2.77 5.26
C ALA A 47 -12.36 -2.29 6.27
N ASP A 48 -12.70 -1.35 7.15
CA ASP A 48 -11.78 -0.82 8.17
C ASP A 48 -11.22 -1.93 9.07
N ARG A 49 -12.09 -2.85 9.51
CA ARG A 49 -11.69 -3.98 10.35
C ARG A 49 -10.83 -4.98 9.60
N ALA A 50 -11.08 -5.20 8.31
CA ALA A 50 -10.26 -6.07 7.48
C ALA A 50 -8.85 -5.51 7.36
N ILE A 51 -8.71 -4.22 7.04
CA ILE A 51 -7.41 -3.53 6.97
C ILE A 51 -6.69 -3.59 8.31
N ALA A 52 -7.36 -3.24 9.42
CA ALA A 52 -6.76 -3.29 10.75
C ALA A 52 -6.29 -4.69 11.14
N TYR A 53 -7.09 -5.72 10.82
CA TYR A 53 -6.73 -7.12 11.08
C TYR A 53 -5.54 -7.58 10.24
N LEU A 54 -5.47 -7.19 8.96
CA LEU A 54 -4.34 -7.49 8.09
C LEU A 54 -3.06 -6.85 8.62
N ASN A 55 -3.11 -5.57 9.01
CA ASN A 55 -1.97 -4.86 9.60
C ASN A 55 -1.48 -5.53 10.90
N GLU A 56 -2.39 -5.93 11.79
CA GLU A 56 -2.02 -6.63 13.03
C GLU A 56 -1.35 -7.98 12.73
N LYS A 57 -1.90 -8.74 11.77
CA LYS A 57 -1.35 -10.03 11.35
C LYS A 57 0.04 -9.88 10.75
N GLN A 58 0.24 -8.90 9.87
CA GLN A 58 1.53 -8.63 9.24
C GLN A 58 2.56 -8.16 10.26
N LEU A 59 2.18 -7.28 11.21
CA LEU A 59 3.04 -6.87 12.31
C LEU A 59 3.51 -8.07 13.14
N LYS A 60 2.60 -8.98 13.49
CA LYS A 60 2.95 -10.23 14.20
C LYS A 60 3.94 -11.07 13.42
N GLN A 61 3.76 -11.20 12.10
CA GLN A 61 4.70 -11.95 11.25
C GLN A 61 6.08 -11.28 11.21
N ARG A 62 6.16 -9.96 11.04
CA ARG A 62 7.43 -9.20 11.07
C ARG A 62 8.16 -9.33 12.41
N LEU A 63 7.43 -9.31 13.53
CA LEU A 63 8.04 -9.52 14.86
C LEU A 63 8.58 -10.95 15.02
N GLN A 64 7.90 -11.96 14.46
CA GLN A 64 8.37 -13.34 14.48
C GLN A 64 9.64 -13.54 13.65
N THR A 65 9.76 -12.90 12.48
CA THR A 65 10.98 -12.99 11.66
C THR A 65 12.19 -12.30 12.31
N ILE A 66 11.99 -11.14 12.93
CA ILE A 66 13.05 -10.42 13.67
C ILE A 66 13.56 -11.24 14.87
N THR A 67 12.65 -11.83 15.65
CA THR A 67 13.03 -12.65 16.81
C THR A 67 13.69 -13.97 16.43
N ALA A 68 13.36 -14.53 15.26
CA ALA A 68 14.05 -15.70 14.71
C ALA A 68 15.47 -15.34 14.20
N GLY A 69 15.64 -14.19 13.54
CA GLY A 69 16.93 -13.71 13.02
C GLY A 69 17.95 -13.33 14.12
N GLN A 70 17.49 -12.85 15.27
CA GLN A 70 18.38 -12.47 16.39
C GLN A 70 19.06 -13.65 17.09
N LYS A 71 18.60 -14.90 16.90
CA LYS A 71 19.27 -16.10 17.47
C LYS A 71 20.51 -16.55 16.68
N ALA A 72 20.76 -16.03 15.49
CA ALA A 72 21.87 -16.45 14.63
C ALA A 72 23.20 -15.68 14.86
N SER A 73 23.18 -14.54 15.57
CA SER A 73 24.36 -13.68 15.76
C SER A 73 24.81 -13.62 17.21
N ALA A 74 25.24 -14.75 17.77
CA ALA A 74 25.87 -14.82 19.09
C ALA A 74 27.18 -15.62 19.08
N SER A 75 28.12 -15.28 18.20
CA SER A 75 29.52 -15.75 18.29
C SER A 75 30.52 -14.64 18.01
N GLY A 76 30.87 -13.87 19.05
CA GLY A 76 31.88 -12.79 18.92
C GLY A 76 32.29 -12.15 20.25
N GLY A 77 32.33 -12.94 21.34
CA GLY A 77 32.32 -12.43 22.72
C GLY A 77 33.65 -12.01 23.36
N ARG A 78 34.79 -12.02 22.67
CA ARG A 78 36.10 -11.70 23.32
C ARG A 78 36.86 -10.51 22.74
N MET A 79 36.73 -10.19 21.46
CA MET A 79 37.52 -9.12 20.84
C MET A 79 36.94 -7.71 21.05
N ARG A 80 35.63 -7.60 21.36
CA ARG A 80 34.91 -6.31 21.46
C ARG A 80 35.26 -5.47 22.70
N LYS A 81 35.76 -6.08 23.78
CA LYS A 81 36.02 -5.36 25.06
C LYS A 81 37.31 -4.54 25.06
N LEU A 82 38.28 -4.83 24.17
CA LEU A 82 39.55 -4.12 24.13
C LEU A 82 39.48 -2.84 23.29
N VAL A 83 38.69 -2.85 22.21
CA VAL A 83 38.58 -1.70 21.27
C VAL A 83 37.74 -0.56 21.85
N ILE A 84 36.74 -0.87 22.69
CA ILE A 84 35.82 0.12 23.28
C ILE A 84 36.52 1.07 24.28
N ARG A 85 37.65 0.67 24.89
CA ARG A 85 38.35 1.52 25.87
C ARG A 85 39.28 2.58 25.27
N LEU A 86 39.58 2.51 23.97
CA LEU A 86 40.52 3.42 23.31
C LEU A 86 39.86 4.41 22.33
N SER A 87 38.55 4.33 22.09
CA SER A 87 37.88 5.11 21.03
C SER A 87 36.86 6.15 21.50
N ILE A 88 36.85 6.56 22.78
CA ILE A 88 35.77 7.41 23.31
C ILE A 88 35.92 8.91 22.94
N ALA A 89 37.11 9.39 22.54
CA ALA A 89 37.30 10.82 22.27
C ALA A 89 37.07 11.24 20.80
N ALA A 90 37.36 10.38 19.81
CA ALA A 90 37.27 10.76 18.39
C ALA A 90 35.90 10.47 17.75
N SER A 91 35.10 9.56 18.34
CA SER A 91 33.84 9.11 17.76
C SER A 91 32.71 10.14 17.87
N ILE A 92 32.73 11.03 18.87
CA ILE A 92 31.69 12.06 19.02
C ILE A 92 31.80 13.10 17.91
N VAL A 93 33.03 13.47 17.51
CA VAL A 93 33.26 14.46 16.45
C VAL A 93 32.95 13.86 15.08
N LEU A 94 33.36 12.62 14.80
CA LEU A 94 33.04 11.96 13.53
C LEU A 94 31.55 11.62 13.40
N LEU A 95 30.87 11.22 14.48
CA LEU A 95 29.42 11.00 14.45
C LEU A 95 28.65 12.32 14.35
N ALA A 96 29.14 13.41 14.93
CA ALA A 96 28.50 14.72 14.80
C ALA A 96 28.70 15.31 13.39
N THR A 97 29.88 15.17 12.77
CA THR A 97 30.09 15.63 11.39
C THR A 97 29.37 14.73 10.39
N TRP A 98 29.35 13.42 10.60
CA TRP A 98 28.56 12.49 9.79
C TRP A 98 27.05 12.72 9.98
N SER A 99 26.60 13.00 11.20
CA SER A 99 25.20 13.33 11.49
C SER A 99 24.80 14.66 10.85
N VAL A 100 25.66 15.68 10.85
CA VAL A 100 25.36 16.97 10.23
C VAL A 100 25.32 16.85 8.70
N LEU A 101 26.26 16.12 8.10
CA LEU A 101 26.25 15.84 6.66
C LEU A 101 25.06 14.95 6.22
N ILE A 102 24.59 14.03 7.08
CA ILE A 102 23.34 13.31 6.83
C ILE A 102 22.15 14.26 6.93
N THR A 103 22.07 15.10 7.96
CA THR A 103 20.86 15.93 8.16
C THR A 103 20.67 17.04 7.13
N THR A 104 21.73 17.47 6.42
CA THR A 104 21.62 18.54 5.41
C THR A 104 21.41 18.04 3.98
N ASP A 105 21.70 16.76 3.68
CA ASP A 105 21.54 16.17 2.34
C ASP A 105 20.53 14.99 2.27
N TYR A 106 20.01 14.48 3.39
CA TYR A 106 19.08 13.32 3.39
C TYR A 106 17.60 13.70 3.51
N PHE A 107 17.26 14.98 3.59
CA PHE A 107 15.88 15.41 3.89
C PHE A 107 15.11 16.00 2.70
N ASP A 108 15.59 15.84 1.46
CA ASP A 108 14.83 16.33 0.30
C ASP A 108 15.14 15.57 -1.01
N GLN A 109 15.15 14.23 -0.94
CA GLN A 109 15.19 13.38 -2.15
C GLN A 109 14.63 11.95 -2.00
N ASN A 110 14.04 11.58 -0.85
CA ASN A 110 13.32 10.30 -0.69
C ASN A 110 11.80 10.43 -0.91
N ALA A 111 11.40 11.50 -1.58
CA ALA A 111 10.09 11.67 -2.20
C ALA A 111 10.02 11.00 -3.60
N SER A 112 10.90 10.02 -3.90
CA SER A 112 11.26 9.74 -5.30
C SER A 112 10.67 8.46 -5.91
N LEU A 113 10.07 7.55 -5.14
CA LEU A 113 9.51 6.30 -5.68
C LEU A 113 8.15 5.97 -5.09
N ALA A 114 7.97 6.21 -3.79
CA ALA A 114 6.66 6.09 -3.15
C ALA A 114 5.67 7.10 -3.74
N ASP A 115 6.08 8.37 -3.83
CA ASP A 115 5.23 9.43 -4.37
C ASP A 115 4.91 9.20 -5.86
N LEU A 116 5.90 8.76 -6.66
CA LEU A 116 5.66 8.34 -8.05
C LEU A 116 4.67 7.16 -8.11
N SER A 117 4.86 6.13 -7.30
CA SER A 117 3.96 4.98 -7.32
C SER A 117 2.53 5.33 -6.90
N GLU A 118 2.34 6.29 -5.98
CA GLU A 118 1.01 6.75 -5.55
C GLU A 118 0.32 7.58 -6.63
N GLU A 119 1.06 8.42 -7.37
CA GLU A 119 0.54 9.19 -8.50
C GLU A 119 0.08 8.28 -9.65
N PHE A 120 0.86 7.23 -9.92
CA PHE A 120 0.64 6.35 -11.07
C PHE A 120 -0.27 5.15 -10.75
N PHE A 121 -0.47 4.79 -9.49
CA PHE A 121 -1.36 3.70 -9.07
C PHE A 121 -2.83 3.96 -9.42
N VAL A 122 -3.55 2.93 -9.89
CA VAL A 122 -4.96 3.03 -10.23
C VAL A 122 -5.80 2.10 -9.38
N PRO A 123 -6.45 2.60 -8.31
CA PRO A 123 -7.34 1.78 -7.51
C PRO A 123 -8.57 1.34 -8.31
N THR A 124 -9.07 0.15 -8.00
CA THR A 124 -10.33 -0.35 -8.54
C THR A 124 -11.48 0.31 -7.79
N GLN A 125 -12.20 1.20 -8.48
CA GLN A 125 -13.41 1.79 -7.94
C GLN A 125 -14.56 0.77 -8.01
N PRO A 126 -15.25 0.50 -6.90
CA PRO A 126 -16.34 -0.50 -6.87
C PRO A 126 -17.56 -0.10 -7.74
N GLU A 127 -17.67 1.15 -8.16
CA GLU A 127 -18.85 1.68 -8.87
C GLU A 127 -19.02 1.19 -10.32
N VAL A 128 -17.94 0.79 -11.00
CA VAL A 128 -17.98 0.43 -12.43
C VAL A 128 -18.46 -1.01 -12.65
N PHE A 129 -18.42 -1.86 -11.61
CA PHE A 129 -18.82 -3.26 -11.69
C PHE A 129 -20.12 -3.52 -10.94
N ARG A 130 -21.05 -4.20 -11.62
CA ARG A 130 -22.38 -4.52 -11.09
C ARG A 130 -22.20 -5.25 -9.75
N GLY A 131 -22.74 -4.70 -8.66
CA GLY A 131 -22.35 -5.00 -7.27
C GLY A 131 -22.35 -6.46 -6.80
N GLU A 132 -22.90 -7.39 -7.57
CA GLU A 132 -22.78 -8.83 -7.31
C GLU A 132 -21.35 -9.36 -7.59
N ASP A 133 -20.70 -8.87 -8.65
CA ASP A 133 -19.34 -9.28 -9.05
C ASP A 133 -18.24 -8.67 -8.16
N ALA A 134 -18.52 -7.53 -7.51
CA ALA A 134 -17.59 -6.88 -6.58
C ALA A 134 -17.64 -7.48 -5.16
N GLN A 135 -18.79 -8.02 -4.75
CA GLN A 135 -18.96 -8.68 -3.45
C GLN A 135 -18.47 -10.13 -3.46
N ASP A 136 -18.46 -10.78 -4.63
CA ASP A 136 -17.86 -12.10 -4.77
C ASP A 136 -16.32 -12.00 -4.81
N LYS A 137 -15.67 -12.39 -3.71
CA LYS A 137 -14.20 -12.44 -3.62
C LYS A 137 -13.56 -13.38 -4.64
N SER A 138 -14.31 -14.33 -5.20
CA SER A 138 -13.81 -15.23 -6.23
C SER A 138 -13.89 -14.65 -7.64
N SER A 139 -14.64 -13.56 -7.82
CA SER A 139 -14.66 -12.78 -9.06
C SER A 139 -13.33 -12.08 -9.30
N TYR A 140 -13.02 -11.83 -10.58
CA TYR A 140 -11.85 -11.05 -10.99
C TYR A 140 -11.80 -9.69 -10.28
N THR A 141 -12.93 -8.99 -10.20
CA THR A 141 -13.04 -7.69 -9.55
C THR A 141 -12.80 -7.79 -8.04
N GLY A 142 -13.36 -8.81 -7.38
CA GLY A 142 -13.14 -9.03 -5.94
C GLY A 142 -11.67 -9.33 -5.61
N GLN A 143 -10.99 -10.12 -6.44
CA GLN A 143 -9.56 -10.41 -6.30
C GLN A 143 -8.69 -9.18 -6.58
N LEU A 144 -9.06 -8.35 -7.55
CA LEU A 144 -8.35 -7.12 -7.87
C LEU A 144 -8.45 -6.10 -6.73
N ILE A 145 -9.63 -5.95 -6.13
CA ILE A 145 -9.84 -5.13 -4.92
C ILE A 145 -8.99 -5.65 -3.76
N GLU A 146 -8.90 -6.98 -3.58
CA GLU A 146 -8.08 -7.55 -2.52
C GLU A 146 -6.59 -7.24 -2.72
N ALA A 147 -6.09 -7.30 -3.96
CA ALA A 147 -4.72 -6.89 -4.29
C ALA A 147 -4.48 -5.39 -4.06
N ASP A 148 -5.44 -4.54 -4.44
CA ASP A 148 -5.37 -3.09 -4.19
C ASP A 148 -5.28 -2.76 -2.69
N LEU A 149 -6.04 -3.48 -1.85
CA LEU A 149 -5.97 -3.33 -0.40
C LEU A 149 -4.60 -3.76 0.16
N MET A 150 -4.01 -4.83 -0.38
CA MET A 150 -2.66 -5.24 0.00
C MET A 150 -1.62 -4.17 -0.35
N TYR A 151 -1.71 -3.61 -1.57
CA TYR A 151 -0.85 -2.52 -2.02
C TYR A 151 -0.94 -1.30 -1.10
N GLN A 152 -2.16 -0.81 -0.82
CA GLN A 152 -2.39 0.33 0.06
C GLN A 152 -1.94 0.09 1.50
N SER A 153 -1.97 -1.16 1.96
CA SER A 153 -1.46 -1.53 3.30
C SER A 153 0.07 -1.65 3.37
N GLY A 154 0.78 -1.53 2.25
CA GLY A 154 2.22 -1.73 2.14
C GLY A 154 2.66 -3.19 2.14
N ASP A 155 1.75 -4.12 1.89
CA ASP A 155 2.05 -5.55 1.70
C ASP A 155 2.34 -5.86 0.23
N PHE A 156 3.41 -5.26 -0.30
CA PHE A 156 3.74 -5.33 -1.73
C PHE A 156 3.98 -6.75 -2.22
N GLU A 157 4.59 -7.62 -1.42
CA GLU A 157 4.78 -9.03 -1.79
C GLU A 157 3.45 -9.79 -1.93
N GLY A 158 2.46 -9.47 -1.09
CA GLY A 158 1.11 -10.00 -1.21
C GLY A 158 0.42 -9.49 -2.47
N ALA A 159 0.48 -8.17 -2.69
CA ALA A 159 -0.09 -7.52 -3.88
C ALA A 159 0.51 -8.07 -5.18
N ILE A 160 1.84 -8.23 -5.24
CA ILE A 160 2.57 -8.84 -6.35
C ILE A 160 2.04 -10.23 -6.68
N ALA A 161 1.88 -11.10 -5.67
CA ALA A 161 1.42 -12.46 -5.88
C ALA A 161 0.02 -12.50 -6.50
N GLU A 162 -0.87 -11.64 -6.03
CA GLU A 162 -2.26 -11.55 -6.50
C GLU A 162 -2.37 -10.91 -7.89
N TYR A 163 -1.73 -9.75 -8.12
CA TYR A 163 -1.74 -9.11 -9.44
C TYR A 163 -1.10 -9.99 -10.52
N LYS A 164 0.00 -10.68 -10.20
CA LYS A 164 0.63 -11.63 -11.12
C LYS A 164 -0.28 -12.80 -11.46
N ARG A 165 -1.11 -13.27 -10.54
CA ARG A 165 -2.11 -14.28 -10.86
C ARG A 165 -3.19 -13.73 -11.77
N LEU A 166 -3.63 -12.49 -11.51
CA LEU A 166 -4.69 -11.83 -12.26
C LEU A 166 -4.28 -11.49 -13.69
N SER A 167 -3.05 -11.03 -13.92
CA SER A 167 -2.52 -10.73 -15.26
C SER A 167 -2.40 -11.97 -16.16
N LEU A 168 -2.21 -13.16 -15.57
CA LEU A 168 -2.09 -14.41 -16.33
C LEU A 168 -3.44 -14.98 -16.80
N ASN A 169 -4.57 -14.53 -16.25
CA ASN A 169 -5.89 -14.99 -16.68
C ASN A 169 -6.24 -14.33 -18.00
N SER A 170 -6.71 -15.03 -19.04
CA SER A 170 -6.95 -14.45 -20.38
C SER A 170 -8.20 -13.54 -20.48
N ASN A 171 -8.30 -12.52 -19.63
CA ASN A 171 -9.40 -11.56 -19.60
C ASN A 171 -8.96 -10.22 -20.24
N THR A 172 -9.89 -9.47 -20.82
CA THR A 172 -9.65 -8.15 -21.42
C THR A 172 -9.33 -7.05 -20.40
N LEU A 173 -9.18 -7.39 -19.12
CA LEU A 173 -8.92 -6.48 -18.00
C LEU A 173 -7.53 -6.67 -17.37
N ASN A 174 -6.67 -7.47 -18.01
CA ASN A 174 -5.36 -7.81 -17.50
C ASN A 174 -4.43 -6.61 -17.41
N ASP A 175 -4.54 -5.66 -18.34
CA ASP A 175 -3.68 -4.49 -18.43
C ASP A 175 -3.62 -3.70 -17.11
N ARG A 176 -4.73 -3.69 -16.36
CA ARG A 176 -4.77 -3.04 -15.04
C ARG A 176 -4.02 -3.84 -13.98
N ALA A 177 -4.18 -5.16 -13.97
CA ALA A 177 -3.42 -6.01 -13.06
C ALA A 177 -1.92 -5.96 -13.38
N GLU A 178 -1.56 -5.92 -14.66
CA GLU A 178 -0.17 -5.75 -15.12
C GLU A 178 0.40 -4.39 -14.71
N TRP A 179 -0.36 -3.32 -14.87
CA TRP A 179 0.05 -1.99 -14.44
C TRP A 179 0.26 -1.91 -12.92
N ASN A 180 -0.71 -2.36 -12.13
CA ASN A 180 -0.60 -2.32 -10.67
C ASN A 180 0.47 -3.31 -10.15
N LEU A 181 0.74 -4.40 -10.88
CA LEU A 181 1.89 -5.26 -10.63
C LEU A 181 3.22 -4.51 -10.82
N ALA A 182 3.35 -3.72 -11.89
CA ALA A 182 4.54 -2.90 -12.12
C ALA A 182 4.73 -1.88 -10.98
N MET A 183 3.67 -1.20 -10.53
CA MET A 183 3.78 -0.28 -9.38
C MET A 183 4.19 -1.02 -8.10
N SER A 184 3.68 -2.24 -7.90
CA SER A 184 4.04 -3.07 -6.75
C SER A 184 5.50 -3.53 -6.80
N TYR A 185 6.03 -3.83 -7.99
CA TYR A 185 7.45 -4.14 -8.17
C TYR A 185 8.34 -2.91 -7.94
N LEU A 186 7.93 -1.74 -8.42
CA LEU A 186 8.67 -0.48 -8.22
C LEU A 186 8.91 -0.19 -6.74
N LEU A 187 7.88 -0.43 -5.92
CA LEU A 187 7.93 -0.26 -4.46
C LEU A 187 8.65 -1.39 -3.71
N SER A 188 8.94 -2.52 -4.37
CA SER A 188 9.64 -3.64 -3.75
C SER A 188 11.13 -3.62 -4.10
N GLU A 189 11.98 -3.63 -3.07
CA GLU A 189 13.45 -3.65 -3.23
C GLU A 189 13.97 -4.92 -3.93
N SER A 190 13.19 -6.01 -3.91
CA SER A 190 13.60 -7.34 -4.40
C SER A 190 13.24 -7.63 -5.85
N HIS A 191 12.37 -6.83 -6.49
CA HIS A 191 11.76 -7.14 -7.79
C HIS A 191 12.07 -6.10 -8.88
N GLN A 192 13.20 -5.38 -8.77
CA GLN A 192 13.58 -4.35 -9.74
C GLN A 192 13.78 -4.91 -11.16
N GLY A 193 14.31 -6.13 -11.30
CA GLY A 193 14.48 -6.75 -12.63
C GLY A 193 13.14 -7.12 -13.28
N GLU A 194 12.17 -7.55 -12.48
CA GLU A 194 10.80 -7.83 -12.92
C GLU A 194 10.04 -6.55 -13.27
N PHE A 195 10.30 -5.45 -12.55
CA PHE A 195 9.79 -4.12 -12.88
C PHE A 195 10.25 -3.69 -14.29
N ASP A 196 11.56 -3.67 -14.53
CA ASP A 196 12.13 -3.23 -15.81
C ASP A 196 11.55 -4.04 -16.98
N ALA A 197 11.52 -5.37 -16.83
CA ALA A 197 11.01 -6.26 -17.87
C ALA A 197 9.52 -6.04 -18.17
N LEU A 198 8.70 -5.79 -17.15
CA LEU A 198 7.28 -5.53 -17.31
C LEU A 198 7.01 -4.14 -17.89
N LEU A 199 7.79 -3.13 -17.48
CA LEU A 199 7.68 -1.78 -18.02
C LEU A 199 8.09 -1.74 -19.51
N ASP A 200 9.15 -2.45 -19.90
CA ASP A 200 9.55 -2.62 -21.30
C ASP A 200 8.44 -3.31 -22.12
N GLN A 201 7.77 -4.30 -21.54
CA GLN A 201 6.64 -4.97 -22.22
C GLN A 201 5.48 -3.99 -22.47
N ILE A 202 5.10 -3.22 -21.45
CA ILE A 202 3.97 -2.27 -21.54
C ILE A 202 4.29 -1.11 -22.49
N THR A 203 5.50 -0.58 -22.47
CA THR A 203 5.93 0.48 -23.41
C THR A 203 6.11 -0.05 -24.82
N GLY A 204 6.43 -1.34 -25.00
CA GLY A 204 6.50 -1.98 -26.32
C GLY A 204 5.14 -2.30 -26.96
N ASP A 205 4.09 -2.44 -26.15
CA ASP A 205 2.73 -2.75 -26.61
C ASP A 205 1.86 -1.48 -26.71
N THR A 206 1.72 -0.95 -27.92
CA THR A 206 0.90 0.26 -28.18
C THR A 206 -0.60 0.04 -28.00
N THR A 207 -1.05 -1.22 -27.83
CA THR A 207 -2.45 -1.56 -27.58
C THR A 207 -2.77 -1.69 -26.09
N HIS A 208 -1.74 -1.73 -25.23
CA HIS A 208 -1.90 -1.82 -23.79
C HIS A 208 -2.51 -0.53 -23.22
N MET A 209 -3.53 -0.65 -22.37
CA MET A 209 -4.29 0.49 -21.83
C MET A 209 -3.43 1.54 -21.11
N TYR A 210 -2.29 1.12 -20.56
CA TYR A 210 -1.36 1.95 -19.80
C TYR A 210 -0.08 2.32 -20.56
N HIS A 211 -0.01 2.08 -21.88
CA HIS A 211 1.16 2.37 -22.71
C HIS A 211 1.70 3.80 -22.53
N GLU A 212 0.85 4.80 -22.70
CA GLU A 212 1.25 6.22 -22.57
C GLU A 212 1.71 6.56 -21.15
N ARG A 213 1.07 5.97 -20.13
CA ARG A 213 1.47 6.18 -18.73
C ARG A 213 2.81 5.54 -18.41
N ALA A 214 3.10 4.39 -19.00
CA ALA A 214 4.38 3.72 -18.85
C ALA A 214 5.52 4.54 -19.50
N LEU A 215 5.25 5.20 -20.63
CA LEU A 215 6.20 6.13 -21.24
C LEU A 215 6.47 7.34 -20.34
N SER A 216 5.42 7.94 -19.77
CA SER A 216 5.58 9.05 -18.81
C SER A 216 6.39 8.63 -17.58
N LEU A 217 6.10 7.46 -17.00
CA LEU A 217 6.85 6.95 -15.86
C LEU A 217 8.33 6.75 -16.19
N LEU A 218 8.66 6.24 -17.39
CA LEU A 218 10.04 6.06 -17.83
C LEU A 218 10.82 7.38 -17.94
N GLU A 219 10.15 8.50 -18.22
CA GLU A 219 10.77 9.83 -18.25
C GLU A 219 11.06 10.38 -16.84
N GLU A 220 10.36 9.89 -15.82
CA GLU A 220 10.44 10.35 -14.44
C GLU A 220 11.38 9.51 -13.55
N LEU A 221 11.76 8.30 -13.99
CA LEU A 221 12.73 7.41 -13.35
C LEU A 221 14.20 7.77 -13.67
#